data_AF-X1VWB6-F1
#
_entry.id   AF-X1VWB6-F1
#
_cell.length_a   1.000
_cell.length_b   1.000
_cell.length_c   1.000
_cell.angle_alpha   90.00
_cell.angle_beta   90.00
_cell.angle_gamma   90.00
#
_symmetry.space_group_name_H-M   'P 1'
#
loop_
_entity.id
_entity.type
_entity.pdbx_description
1 polymer ?
#
loop_
_entity_poly.entity_id
_entity_poly.type
_entity_poly.pdbx_seq_one_letter_code
_entity_poly.pdbx_strand_id
1 'polypeptide(L)'
;MEYWKFLNPDGSISTVESHSYPHEVPDAIQISKEEYDAFIASLPEPEPIPPTPDEARLQELLSTSPAVITMPEIWETLRLLGKLHGIPS
;
A
#
# COMPACT_ATOMS: atom_id res chain seq x y z
N MET A 1 -14.85 -11.77 13.52
CA MET A 1 -14.78 -11.08 12.22
C MET A 1 -15.73 -11.80 11.30
N GLU A 2 -16.61 -11.03 10.65
CA GLU A 2 -17.55 -11.52 9.66
C GLU A 2 -17.06 -11.10 8.28
N TYR A 3 -17.25 -11.96 7.30
CA TYR A 3 -16.79 -11.74 5.93
C TYR A 3 -17.99 -11.76 5.00
N TRP A 4 -18.00 -10.83 4.07
CA TRP A 4 -19.12 -10.60 3.17
C TRP A 4 -18.60 -10.45 1.75
N LYS A 5 -19.35 -10.96 0.76
CA LYS A 5 -19.13 -10.69 -0.65
C LYS A 5 -20.34 -9.99 -1.27
N PHE A 6 -20.04 -9.11 -2.20
CA PHE A 6 -21.02 -8.42 -3.02
C PHE A 6 -20.95 -8.97 -4.44
N LEU A 7 -22.12 -9.15 -5.04
CA LEU A 7 -22.24 -9.64 -6.41
C LEU A 7 -22.74 -8.53 -7.32
N ASN A 8 -22.19 -8.46 -8.51
CA ASN A 8 -22.76 -7.69 -9.62
C ASN A 8 -24.04 -8.39 -10.14
N PRO A 9 -24.87 -7.70 -10.94
CA PRO A 9 -26.07 -8.29 -11.55
C PRO A 9 -25.80 -9.51 -12.44
N ASP A 10 -24.57 -9.69 -12.92
CA ASP A 10 -24.11 -10.83 -13.72
C ASP A 10 -23.63 -12.02 -12.88
N GLY A 11 -23.65 -11.91 -11.55
CA GLY A 11 -23.18 -12.94 -10.62
C GLY A 11 -21.67 -12.93 -10.37
N SER A 12 -20.90 -12.01 -10.95
CA SER A 12 -19.48 -11.84 -10.63
C SER A 12 -19.29 -11.16 -9.26
N ILE A 13 -18.18 -11.48 -8.57
CA ILE A 13 -17.84 -10.82 -7.30
C ILE A 13 -17.36 -9.40 -7.60
N SER A 14 -18.02 -8.40 -7.02
CA SER A 14 -17.58 -7.01 -7.13
C SER A 14 -16.56 -6.66 -6.06
N THR A 15 -16.89 -6.98 -4.80
CA THR A 15 -16.11 -6.61 -3.61
C THR A 15 -16.25 -7.67 -2.53
N VAL A 16 -15.22 -7.80 -1.69
CA VAL A 16 -15.29 -8.53 -0.42
C VAL A 16 -14.97 -7.57 0.74
N GLU A 17 -15.65 -7.73 1.86
CA GLU A 17 -15.48 -6.89 3.05
C GLU A 17 -15.30 -7.75 4.31
N SER A 18 -14.54 -7.22 5.28
CA SER A 18 -14.38 -7.81 6.61
C SER A 18 -14.85 -6.84 7.68
N HIS A 19 -15.78 -7.26 8.53
CA HIS A 19 -16.33 -6.46 9.63
C HIS A 19 -15.91 -7.06 10.98
N SER A 20 -15.41 -6.22 11.89
CA SER A 20 -14.92 -6.66 13.20
C SER A 20 -16.03 -6.80 14.25
N TYR A 21 -17.19 -6.18 14.01
CA TYR A 21 -18.40 -6.24 14.82
C TYR A 21 -19.55 -6.85 14.01
N PRO A 22 -20.62 -7.36 14.66
CA PRO A 22 -21.79 -7.89 13.97
C PRO A 22 -22.39 -6.79 13.10
N HIS A 23 -22.44 -7.03 11.79
CA HIS A 23 -22.93 -6.06 10.83
C HIS A 23 -23.77 -6.76 9.77
N GLU A 24 -25.09 -6.49 9.78
CA GLU A 24 -25.97 -6.93 8.70
C GLU A 24 -25.77 -6.00 7.50
N VAL A 25 -25.27 -6.58 6.41
CA VAL A 25 -25.05 -5.87 5.16
C VAL A 25 -26.16 -6.25 4.18
N PRO A 26 -27.07 -5.32 3.84
CA PRO A 26 -28.10 -5.57 2.84
C PRO A 26 -27.46 -5.93 1.49
N ASP A 27 -28.04 -6.89 0.78
CA ASP A 27 -27.59 -7.34 -0.54
C ASP A 27 -26.18 -7.97 -0.61
N ALA A 28 -25.61 -8.34 0.54
CA ALA A 28 -24.34 -9.09 0.61
C ALA A 28 -24.56 -10.53 1.08
N ILE A 29 -23.68 -11.42 0.62
CA ILE A 29 -23.67 -12.83 1.02
C ILE A 29 -22.56 -13.03 2.03
N GLN A 30 -22.90 -13.56 3.21
CA GLN A 30 -21.90 -13.92 4.20
C GLN A 30 -21.07 -15.10 3.70
N ILE A 31 -19.74 -14.99 3.82
CA ILE A 31 -18.79 -16.01 3.38
C ILE A 31 -17.87 -16.44 4.52
N SER A 32 -17.17 -17.56 4.33
CA SER A 32 -16.16 -18.01 5.28
C SER A 32 -14.86 -17.21 5.13
N LYS A 33 -13.99 -17.32 6.14
CA LYS A 33 -12.66 -16.70 6.11
C LYS A 33 -11.82 -17.23 4.96
N GLU A 34 -11.93 -18.52 4.66
CA GLU A 34 -11.17 -19.20 3.61
C GLU A 34 -11.53 -18.65 2.22
N GLU A 35 -12.81 -18.38 1.97
CA GLU A 35 -13.27 -17.79 0.70
C GLU A 35 -12.81 -16.33 0.56
N TYR A 36 -12.84 -15.57 1.66
CA TYR A 36 -12.30 -14.21 1.71
C TYR A 36 -10.80 -14.22 1.40
N ASP A 37 -10.02 -15.04 2.13
CA ASP A 37 -8.56 -15.12 1.96
C ASP A 37 -8.19 -15.62 0.55
N ALA A 38 -8.97 -16.53 -0.03
CA ALA A 38 -8.79 -16.97 -1.42
C ALA A 38 -9.06 -15.85 -2.44
N PHE A 39 -10.09 -15.03 -2.24
CA PHE A 39 -10.34 -13.87 -3.09
C PHE A 39 -9.20 -12.86 -2.99
N ILE A 40 -8.77 -12.49 -1.78
CA ILE A 40 -7.65 -11.58 -1.56
C ILE A 40 -6.36 -12.09 -2.22
N ALA A 41 -6.07 -13.39 -2.10
CA ALA A 41 -4.90 -14.00 -2.73
C ALA A 41 -4.98 -14.07 -4.27
N SER A 42 -6.19 -13.98 -4.84
CA SER A 42 -6.40 -13.95 -6.29
C SER A 42 -6.31 -12.55 -6.91
N LEU A 43 -6.32 -11.50 -6.08
CA LEU A 43 -6.14 -10.14 -6.55
C LEU A 43 -4.75 -10.00 -7.16
N PRO A 44 -4.61 -9.23 -8.26
CA PRO A 44 -3.31 -8.93 -8.82
C PRO A 44 -2.48 -8.20 -7.77
N GLU A 45 -1.19 -8.53 -7.72
CA GLU A 45 -0.24 -7.82 -6.86
C GLU A 45 -0.26 -6.33 -7.25
N PRO A 46 -0.37 -5.41 -6.28
CA PRO A 46 -0.42 -3.99 -6.59
C PRO A 46 0.84 -3.58 -7.35
N GLU A 47 0.67 -2.79 -8.41
CA GLU A 47 1.82 -2.24 -9.11
C GLU A 47 2.71 -1.45 -8.15
N PRO A 48 4.04 -1.57 -8.25
CA PRO A 48 4.93 -0.79 -7.42
C PRO A 48 4.68 0.69 -7.68
N ILE A 49 4.37 1.43 -6.62
CA ILE A 49 4.20 2.88 -6.71
C ILE A 49 5.55 3.46 -7.15
N PRO A 50 5.62 4.22 -8.26
CA PRO A 50 6.87 4.82 -8.67
C PRO A 50 7.36 5.78 -7.58
N PRO A 51 8.68 5.84 -7.32
CA PRO A 51 9.20 6.75 -6.32
C PRO A 51 8.85 8.19 -6.70
N THR A 52 8.51 8.99 -5.69
CA THR A 52 8.44 10.45 -5.85
C THR A 52 9.81 10.99 -6.30
N PRO A 53 9.86 12.20 -6.91
CA PRO A 53 11.14 12.80 -7.30
C PRO A 53 12.16 12.89 -6.16
N ASP A 54 11.69 13.15 -4.94
CA ASP A 54 12.54 13.24 -3.74
C ASP A 54 13.06 11.85 -3.32
N GLU A 55 12.23 10.81 -3.39
CA GLU A 55 12.66 9.41 -3.14
C GLU A 55 13.63 8.92 -4.21
N ALA A 56 13.39 9.23 -5.48
CA ALA A 56 14.28 8.89 -6.57
C ALA A 56 15.65 9.56 -6.41
N ARG A 57 15.67 10.85 -6.02
CA ARG A 57 16.92 11.59 -5.75
C ARG A 57 17.66 11.02 -4.55
N LEU A 58 16.95 10.64 -3.49
CA LEU A 58 17.54 9.98 -2.33
C LEU A 58 18.17 8.63 -2.71
N GLN A 59 17.48 7.82 -3.52
CA GLN A 59 18.02 6.55 -4.01
C GLN A 59 19.26 6.74 -4.89
N GLU A 60 19.28 7.77 -5.74
CA GLU A 60 20.45 8.12 -6.55
C GLU A 60 21.67 8.49 -5.68
N LEU A 61 21.46 9.33 -4.67
CA LEU A 61 22.51 9.74 -3.73
C LEU A 61 23.09 8.55 -2.94
N LEU A 62 22.23 7.62 -2.52
CA LEU A 62 22.64 6.44 -1.76
C LEU A 62 23.27 5.34 -2.63
N SER A 63 22.80 5.17 -3.88
CA SER A 63 23.31 4.16 -4.81
C SER A 63 24.62 4.57 -5.49
N THR A 64 24.84 5.88 -5.68
CA THR A 64 26.06 6.42 -6.29
C THR A 64 27.17 6.62 -5.26
N SER A 65 26.89 6.44 -3.97
CA SER A 65 27.87 6.71 -2.93
C SER A 65 29.04 5.72 -3.03
N PRO A 66 30.28 6.19 -3.30
CA PRO A 66 31.47 5.41 -2.94
C PRO A 66 31.44 5.19 -1.41
N ALA A 67 32.36 4.40 -0.85
CA ALA A 67 32.39 4.13 0.60
C ALA A 67 32.44 5.39 1.52
N VAL A 68 32.48 6.60 0.95
CA VAL A 68 32.40 7.90 1.62
C VAL A 68 31.42 8.82 0.85
N ILE A 69 30.28 9.14 1.48
CA ILE A 69 29.35 10.21 1.05
C ILE A 69 29.96 11.58 1.41
N THR A 70 29.86 12.57 0.51
CA THR A 70 30.41 13.92 0.76
C THR A 70 29.50 14.76 1.67
N MET A 71 30.05 15.74 2.37
CA MET A 71 29.27 16.60 3.29
C MET A 71 28.07 17.31 2.61
N PRO A 72 28.17 17.83 1.38
CA PRO A 72 27.02 18.37 0.66
C PRO A 72 25.91 17.33 0.39
N GLU A 73 26.29 16.11 0.00
CA GLU A 73 25.36 15.01 -0.26
C GLU A 73 24.66 14.53 1.03
N ILE A 74 25.37 14.55 2.17
CA ILE A 74 24.78 14.31 3.50
C ILE A 74 23.70 15.34 3.80
N TRP A 75 23.98 16.63 3.61
CA TRP A 75 23.00 17.68 3.87
C TRP A 75 21.79 17.61 2.93
N GLU A 76 21.98 17.24 1.67
CA GLU A 76 20.89 17.00 0.73
C GLU A 76 20.02 15.82 1.15
N THR A 77 20.65 14.71 1.53
CA THR A 77 20.00 13.49 2.03
C THR A 77 19.13 13.79 3.26
N LEU A 78 19.68 14.50 4.26
CA LEU A 78 18.95 14.86 5.47
C LEU A 78 17.75 15.77 5.18
N ARG A 79 17.88 16.70 4.23
CA ARG A 79 16.78 17.57 3.81
C ARG A 79 15.66 16.80 3.13
N LEU A 80 16.00 15.90 2.20
CA LEU A 80 15.02 15.05 1.50
C LEU A 80 14.29 14.14 2.50
N LEU A 81 15.02 13.54 3.42
CA LEU A 81 14.45 12.72 4.49
C LEU A 81 13.52 13.54 5.40
N GLY A 82 13.93 14.77 5.77
CA GLY A 82 13.08 15.69 6.53
C GLY A 82 11.76 15.99 5.82
N LYS A 83 11.79 16.27 4.50
CA LYS A 83 10.59 16.49 3.70
C LYS A 83 9.67 15.27 3.66
N LEU A 84 10.22 14.07 3.44
CA LEU A 84 9.45 12.82 3.39
C LEU A 84 8.73 12.52 4.72
N HIS A 85 9.33 12.92 5.85
CA HIS A 85 8.75 12.76 7.18
C HIS A 85 7.97 13.98 7.68
N GLY A 86 7.78 15.00 6.85
CA GLY A 86 7.03 16.21 7.23
C GLY A 86 7.73 17.07 8.30
N ILE A 87 9.05 16.94 8.45
CA ILE A 87 9.85 17.77 9.37
C ILE A 87 10.12 19.11 8.70
N PRO A 88 9.67 20.24 9.29
CA PRO A 88 9.95 21.56 8.73
C PRO A 88 11.45 21.84 8.77
N SER A 89 11.99 22.26 7.62
CA SER A 89 13.39 22.64 7.40
C SER A 89 13.69 24.07 7.82
#